data_AF-A0A2W5QJ72-F1
#
_entry.id   AF-A0A2W5QJ72-F1
#
_cell.length_a   1.000
_cell.length_b   1.000
_cell.length_c   1.000
_cell.angle_alpha   90.00
_cell.angle_beta   90.00
_cell.angle_gamma   90.00
#
_symmetry.space_group_name_H-M   'P 1'
#
loop_
_entity.id
_entity.type
_entity.pdbx_description
1 polymer ?
#
loop_
_entity_poly.entity_id
_entity_poly.type
_entity_poly.pdbx_seq_one_letter_code
_entity_poly.pdbx_strand_id
1 'polypeptide(L)'
;MSLPPTPGRVFDDPLAVEDATGDIVGRARQLWTARQEGRPPQPLRGRHLGLVYAVACSRSQALFCDAAHALGAQVAVMPLQLRVDDPPHEVSSTARMLGRLYEAIECQGVEPIVVGRIAEHAGIPVLDDAAVRLASLDLLAQRVQPGLPARQGRTLVLQALILHALA
;
A
#
# COMPACT_ATOMS: atom_id res chain seq x y z
N MET A 1 -6.32 23.26 -21.35
CA MET A 1 -7.15 22.80 -20.22
C MET A 1 -6.69 21.39 -19.87
N SER A 2 -6.00 21.20 -18.75
CA SER A 2 -5.60 19.85 -18.30
C SER A 2 -6.84 19.10 -17.83
N LEU A 3 -7.02 17.87 -18.30
CA LEU A 3 -8.07 16.97 -17.82
C LEU A 3 -7.95 16.82 -16.29
N PRO A 4 -9.05 16.73 -15.55
CA PRO A 4 -8.98 16.39 -14.14
C PRO A 4 -8.28 15.03 -14.00
N PRO A 5 -7.36 14.86 -13.01
CA PRO A 5 -6.76 13.57 -12.76
C PRO A 5 -7.86 12.54 -12.51
N THR A 6 -7.71 11.34 -13.07
CA THR A 6 -8.58 10.22 -12.74
C THR A 6 -8.52 10.00 -11.23
N PRO A 7 -9.65 9.94 -10.50
CA PRO A 7 -9.60 9.72 -9.06
C PRO A 7 -8.84 8.42 -8.76
N GLY A 8 -7.93 8.49 -7.80
CA GLY A 8 -7.23 7.33 -7.27
C GLY A 8 -8.21 6.38 -6.58
N ARG A 9 -7.82 5.10 -6.49
CA ARG A 9 -8.59 4.09 -5.77
C ARG A 9 -8.03 3.91 -4.37
N VAL A 10 -8.93 3.81 -3.39
CA VAL A 10 -8.59 3.38 -2.03
C VAL A 10 -8.54 1.86 -2.00
N PHE A 11 -7.43 1.32 -1.51
CA PHE A 11 -7.24 -0.10 -1.25
C PHE A 11 -7.18 -0.28 0.27
N ASP A 12 -8.29 -0.73 0.84
CA ASP A 12 -8.48 -0.89 2.27
C ASP A 12 -8.33 -2.37 2.68
N ASP A 13 -9.34 -3.00 3.27
CA ASP A 13 -9.20 -4.37 3.77
C ASP A 13 -9.18 -5.35 2.59
N PRO A 14 -8.06 -6.05 2.34
CA PRO A 14 -7.97 -6.97 1.20
C PRO A 14 -8.94 -8.15 1.31
N LEU A 15 -9.56 -8.38 2.48
CA LEU A 15 -10.60 -9.39 2.68
C LEU A 15 -12.02 -8.90 2.33
N ALA A 16 -12.22 -7.60 2.10
CA ALA A 16 -13.56 -7.05 1.86
C ALA A 16 -14.16 -7.46 0.51
N VAL A 17 -13.32 -7.82 -0.46
CA VAL A 17 -13.74 -8.22 -1.82
C VAL A 17 -13.13 -9.57 -2.18
N GLU A 18 -13.98 -10.57 -2.45
CA GLU A 18 -13.55 -11.95 -2.71
C GLU A 18 -12.67 -12.08 -3.96
N ASP A 19 -13.02 -11.42 -5.06
CA ASP A 19 -12.25 -11.45 -6.31
C ASP A 19 -10.85 -10.84 -6.12
N ALA A 20 -10.75 -9.71 -5.41
CA ALA A 20 -9.47 -9.08 -5.07
C ALA A 20 -8.65 -9.97 -4.12
N THR A 21 -9.30 -10.62 -3.15
CA THR A 21 -8.66 -11.59 -2.26
C THR A 21 -8.00 -12.72 -3.06
N GLY A 22 -8.70 -13.26 -4.07
CA GLY A 22 -8.18 -14.31 -4.93
C GLY A 22 -6.92 -13.89 -5.69
N ASP A 23 -6.94 -12.71 -6.32
CA ASP A 23 -5.79 -12.18 -7.04
C ASP A 23 -4.59 -11.92 -6.11
N ILE A 24 -4.81 -11.30 -4.95
CA ILE A 24 -3.75 -11.02 -3.96
C ILE A 24 -3.11 -12.33 -3.48
N VAL A 25 -3.90 -13.35 -3.13
CA VAL A 25 -3.36 -14.66 -2.72
C VAL A 25 -2.61 -15.33 -3.87
N GLY A 26 -3.12 -15.25 -5.10
CA GLY A 26 -2.47 -15.77 -6.30
C GLY A 26 -1.09 -15.15 -6.55
N ARG A 27 -1.01 -13.82 -6.52
CA ARG A 27 0.26 -13.07 -6.66
C ARG A 27 1.23 -13.37 -5.52
N ALA A 28 0.75 -13.45 -4.28
CA ALA A 28 1.60 -13.77 -3.14
C ALA A 28 2.19 -15.19 -3.24
N ARG A 29 1.44 -16.16 -3.77
CA ARG A 29 1.97 -17.51 -4.06
C ARG A 29 3.05 -17.48 -5.14
N GLN A 30 2.85 -16.73 -6.22
CA GLN A 30 3.85 -16.57 -7.27
C GLN A 30 5.15 -15.95 -6.73
N LEU A 31 5.04 -14.90 -5.91
CA LEU A 31 6.18 -14.28 -5.23
C LEU A 31 6.90 -15.25 -4.30
N TRP A 32 6.16 -16.06 -3.55
CA TRP A 32 6.74 -17.09 -2.68
C TRP A 32 7.50 -18.14 -3.49
N THR A 33 6.89 -18.71 -4.53
CA THR A 33 7.54 -19.70 -5.40
C THR A 33 8.81 -19.14 -6.03
N ALA A 34 8.76 -17.94 -6.60
CA ALA A 34 9.93 -17.29 -7.20
C ALA A 34 11.06 -17.05 -6.19
N ARG A 35 10.71 -16.71 -4.93
CA ARG A 35 11.69 -16.57 -3.84
C ARG A 35 12.34 -17.91 -3.47
N GLN A 36 11.58 -19.00 -3.41
CA GLN A 36 12.12 -20.33 -3.12
C GLN A 36 13.04 -20.86 -4.24
N GLU A 37 12.79 -20.43 -5.48
CA GLU A 37 13.67 -20.71 -6.62
C GLU A 37 14.91 -19.80 -6.70
N GLY A 38 15.11 -18.91 -5.72
CA GLY A 38 16.24 -17.97 -5.69
C GLY A 38 16.14 -16.84 -6.72
N ARG A 39 14.95 -16.59 -7.29
CA ARG A 39 14.71 -15.56 -8.32
C ARG A 39 13.58 -14.60 -7.92
N PRO A 40 13.69 -13.88 -6.79
CA PRO A 40 12.65 -12.94 -6.37
C PRO A 40 12.51 -11.80 -7.40
N PRO A 41 11.30 -11.54 -7.93
CA PRO A 41 11.10 -10.49 -8.94
C PRO A 41 11.18 -9.09 -8.30
N GLN A 42 11.72 -8.13 -9.04
CA GLN A 42 11.79 -6.70 -8.65
C GLN A 42 11.04 -5.81 -9.66
N PRO A 43 9.71 -5.98 -9.81
CA PRO A 43 8.93 -5.29 -10.83
C PRO A 43 8.82 -3.77 -10.61
N LEU A 44 9.12 -3.29 -9.39
CA LEU A 44 9.05 -1.87 -9.03
C LEU A 44 10.43 -1.22 -8.97
N ARG A 45 11.45 -1.84 -9.57
CA ARG A 45 12.81 -1.26 -9.63
C ARG A 45 12.79 0.14 -10.22
N GLY A 46 13.29 1.11 -9.46
CA GLY A 46 13.35 2.52 -9.86
C GLY A 46 12.04 3.29 -9.67
N ARG A 47 11.01 2.67 -9.08
CA ARG A 47 9.76 3.35 -8.71
C ARG A 47 9.81 3.86 -7.28
N HIS A 48 9.05 4.92 -7.01
CA HIS A 48 8.96 5.56 -5.69
C HIS A 48 7.55 5.39 -5.12
N LEU A 49 7.46 4.90 -3.89
CA LEU A 49 6.22 4.82 -3.11
C LEU A 49 6.30 5.79 -1.92
N GLY A 50 5.17 6.36 -1.53
CA GLY A 50 5.07 7.17 -0.32
C GLY A 50 4.48 6.38 0.84
N LEU A 51 4.93 6.65 2.05
CA LEU A 51 4.26 6.25 3.28
C LEU A 51 4.02 7.50 4.12
N VAL A 52 2.75 7.85 4.25
CA VAL A 52 2.28 8.97 5.07
C VAL A 52 1.64 8.45 6.35
N TYR A 53 1.91 9.07 7.50
CA TYR A 53 1.36 8.62 8.78
C TYR A 53 0.89 9.78 9.65
N ALA A 54 -0.24 9.60 10.35
CA ALA A 54 -0.68 10.54 11.38
C ALA A 54 -0.11 10.17 12.76
N VAL A 55 -0.01 8.87 13.06
CA VAL A 55 0.58 8.33 14.29
C VAL A 55 1.73 7.40 13.93
N ALA A 56 2.92 7.68 14.44
CA ALA A 56 4.12 6.90 14.12
C ALA A 56 4.04 5.48 14.69
N CYS A 57 4.23 4.48 13.84
CA CYS A 57 4.36 3.07 14.23
C CYS A 57 5.54 2.43 13.49
N SER A 58 6.72 2.35 14.15
CA SER A 58 7.95 1.84 13.53
C SER A 58 7.77 0.43 12.96
N ARG A 59 6.92 -0.39 13.57
CA ARG A 59 6.68 -1.78 13.13
C ARG A 59 5.89 -1.84 11.81
N SER A 60 4.80 -1.09 11.69
CA SER A 60 3.98 -1.05 10.47
C SER A 60 4.73 -0.34 9.34
N GLN A 61 5.47 0.72 9.65
CA GLN A 61 6.34 1.40 8.69
C GLN A 61 7.42 0.47 8.15
N ALA A 62 8.15 -0.23 9.03
CA ALA A 62 9.18 -1.19 8.61
C ALA A 62 8.59 -2.34 7.79
N LEU A 63 7.38 -2.80 8.12
CA LEU A 63 6.73 -3.88 7.38
C LEU A 63 6.37 -3.47 5.94
N PHE A 64 5.84 -2.27 5.74
CA PHE A 64 5.56 -1.72 4.41
C PHE A 64 6.86 -1.50 3.61
N CYS A 65 7.85 -0.86 4.24
CA CYS A 65 9.15 -0.62 3.61
C CYS A 65 9.81 -1.91 3.14
N ASP A 66 9.81 -2.96 3.98
CA ASP A 66 10.38 -4.25 3.60
C ASP A 66 9.67 -4.91 2.41
N ALA A 67 8.34 -4.83 2.37
CA ALA A 67 7.57 -5.34 1.24
C ALA A 67 7.88 -4.58 -0.06
N ALA A 68 7.85 -3.25 -0.01
CA ALA A 68 8.15 -2.39 -1.15
C ALA A 68 9.60 -2.55 -1.65
N HIS A 69 10.57 -2.55 -0.74
CA HIS A 69 11.99 -2.75 -1.06
C HIS A 69 12.25 -4.14 -1.65
N ALA A 70 11.55 -5.18 -1.18
CA ALA A 70 11.66 -6.51 -1.76
C ALA A 70 11.12 -6.58 -3.21
N LEU A 71 10.22 -5.67 -3.61
CA LEU A 71 9.79 -5.47 -4.99
C LEU A 71 10.70 -4.54 -5.81
N GLY A 72 11.74 -3.96 -5.19
CA GLY A 72 12.70 -3.05 -5.82
C GLY A 72 12.31 -1.56 -5.79
N ALA A 73 11.19 -1.20 -5.15
CA ALA A 73 10.79 0.20 -4.98
C ALA A 73 11.65 0.92 -3.94
N GLN A 74 11.60 2.25 -3.94
CA GLN A 74 12.08 3.09 -2.83
C GLN A 74 10.90 3.68 -2.08
N VAL A 75 10.98 3.77 -0.75
CA VAL A 75 9.90 4.33 0.08
C VAL A 75 10.34 5.63 0.75
N ALA A 76 9.55 6.69 0.59
CA ALA A 76 9.68 7.92 1.37
C ALA A 76 8.67 7.90 2.53
N VAL A 77 9.17 7.91 3.76
CA VAL A 77 8.36 7.91 4.99
C VAL A 77 8.23 9.34 5.51
N MET A 78 7.01 9.84 5.65
CA MET A 78 6.76 11.22 6.06
C MET A 78 5.54 11.35 6.98
N PRO A 79 5.56 12.25 7.98
CA PRO A 79 4.36 12.55 8.75
C PRO A 79 3.33 13.28 7.88
N LEU A 80 2.05 13.06 8.15
CA LEU A 80 0.94 13.79 7.55
C LEU A 80 0.18 14.53 8.65
N GLN A 81 0.12 15.85 8.52
CA GLN A 81 -0.54 16.72 9.50
C GLN A 81 -1.96 17.12 9.07
N LEU A 82 -2.50 16.51 8.02
CA LEU A 82 -3.86 16.77 7.54
C LEU A 82 -4.91 16.17 8.47
N ARG A 83 -5.98 16.92 8.69
CA ARG A 83 -7.12 16.60 9.54
C ARG A 83 -8.43 16.75 8.76
N VAL A 84 -9.51 16.19 9.30
CA VAL A 84 -10.85 16.30 8.69
C VAL A 84 -11.33 17.76 8.59
N ASP A 85 -10.97 18.57 9.59
CA ASP A 85 -11.35 19.99 9.73
C ASP A 85 -10.51 20.94 8.87
N ASP A 86 -9.44 20.45 8.23
CA ASP A 86 -8.63 21.28 7.36
C ASP A 86 -9.39 21.70 6.09
N PRO A 87 -9.05 22.88 5.52
CA PRO A 87 -9.67 23.34 4.29
C PRO A 87 -9.56 22.31 3.16
N PRO A 88 -10.65 22.02 2.41
CA PRO A 88 -10.61 21.02 1.33
C PRO A 88 -9.53 21.30 0.26
N HIS A 89 -9.24 22.57 0.00
CA HIS A 89 -8.21 22.96 -0.97
C HIS A 89 -6.80 22.55 -0.53
N GLU A 90 -6.52 22.52 0.77
CA GLU A 90 -5.23 22.11 1.33
C GLU A 90 -5.02 20.61 1.15
N VAL A 91 -6.01 19.80 1.56
CA VAL A 91 -6.01 18.34 1.35
C VAL A 91 -5.84 18.01 -0.13
N SER A 92 -6.57 18.70 -1.02
CA SER A 92 -6.47 18.50 -2.47
C SER A 92 -5.10 18.89 -3.04
N SER A 93 -4.45 19.91 -2.48
CA SER A 93 -3.14 20.39 -2.95
C SER A 93 -2.04 19.40 -2.54
N THR A 94 -2.08 18.94 -1.30
CA THR A 94 -1.19 17.89 -0.79
C THR A 94 -1.38 16.59 -1.56
N ALA A 95 -2.62 16.16 -1.78
CA ALA A 95 -2.92 14.95 -2.56
C ALA A 95 -2.33 15.01 -3.98
N ARG A 96 -2.54 16.12 -4.70
CA ARG A 96 -1.95 16.31 -6.05
C ARG A 96 -0.42 16.36 -6.02
N MET A 97 0.18 16.90 -4.97
CA MET A 97 1.64 16.88 -4.79
C MET A 97 2.13 15.43 -4.65
N LEU A 98 1.52 14.65 -3.76
CA LEU A 98 1.86 13.23 -3.56
C LEU A 98 1.72 12.43 -4.86
N GLY A 99 0.63 12.65 -5.60
CA GLY A 99 0.37 12.04 -6.90
C GLY A 99 1.40 12.31 -7.99
N ARG A 100 2.16 13.40 -7.88
CA ARG A 100 3.25 13.73 -8.81
C ARG A 100 4.60 13.13 -8.41
N LEU A 101 4.75 12.75 -7.15
CA LEU A 101 6.01 12.29 -6.56
C LEU A 101 6.10 10.77 -6.47
N TYR A 102 4.96 10.09 -6.33
CA TYR A 102 4.88 8.66 -6.03
C TYR A 102 3.97 7.92 -7.00
N GLU A 103 4.21 6.62 -7.14
CA GLU A 103 3.38 5.72 -7.94
C GLU A 103 2.19 5.17 -7.15
N ALA A 104 2.33 5.04 -5.82
CA ALA A 104 1.27 4.76 -4.87
C ALA A 104 1.68 5.28 -3.49
N ILE A 105 0.70 5.49 -2.60
CA ILE A 105 0.95 5.91 -1.22
C ILE A 105 0.23 5.00 -0.22
N GLU A 106 0.86 4.72 0.91
CA GLU A 106 0.20 4.14 2.07
C GLU A 106 -0.07 5.19 3.14
N CYS A 107 -1.32 5.25 3.62
CA CYS A 107 -1.78 6.09 4.70
C CYS A 107 -1.91 5.27 5.98
N GLN A 108 -1.14 5.59 7.03
CA GLN A 108 -1.18 4.88 8.31
C GLN A 108 -1.76 5.73 9.44
N GLY A 109 -2.84 5.24 10.04
CA GLY A 109 -3.57 5.92 11.13
C GLY A 109 -4.17 7.26 10.74
N VAL A 110 -4.34 7.52 9.44
CA VAL A 110 -4.95 8.74 8.90
C VAL A 110 -6.47 8.58 8.94
N GLU A 111 -7.20 9.64 9.25
CA GLU A 111 -8.67 9.58 9.32
C GLU A 111 -9.27 9.15 7.94
N PRO A 112 -10.21 8.19 7.90
CA PRO A 112 -10.73 7.64 6.63
C PRO A 112 -11.28 8.69 5.67
N ILE A 113 -11.87 9.77 6.20
CA ILE A 113 -12.37 10.90 5.40
C ILE A 113 -11.21 11.62 4.70
N VAL A 114 -10.08 11.82 5.39
CA VAL A 114 -8.87 12.44 4.82
C VAL A 114 -8.26 11.50 3.77
N VAL A 115 -8.19 10.20 4.04
CA VAL A 115 -7.71 9.19 3.07
C VAL A 115 -8.56 9.22 1.79
N GLY A 116 -9.88 9.25 1.92
CA GLY A 116 -10.80 9.36 0.78
C GLY A 116 -10.57 10.63 -0.05
N ARG A 117 -10.40 11.79 0.60
CA ARG A 117 -10.09 13.06 -0.08
C ARG A 117 -8.72 13.02 -0.78
N ILE A 118 -7.74 12.34 -0.19
CA ILE A 118 -6.43 12.15 -0.82
C ILE A 118 -6.59 11.30 -2.08
N ALA A 119 -7.28 10.17 -1.99
CA ALA A 119 -7.52 9.29 -3.14
C ALA A 119 -8.25 10.01 -4.28
N GLU A 120 -9.24 10.85 -3.97
CA GLU A 120 -9.99 11.63 -4.95
C GLU A 120 -9.08 12.52 -5.82
N HIS A 121 -7.99 13.03 -5.27
CA HIS A 121 -7.16 14.06 -5.92
C HIS A 121 -5.74 13.63 -6.29
N ALA A 122 -5.22 12.56 -5.70
CA ALA A 122 -3.85 12.11 -5.93
C ALA A 122 -3.65 11.47 -7.30
N GLY A 123 -4.68 10.83 -7.85
CA GLY A 123 -4.58 10.14 -9.15
C GLY A 123 -3.62 8.95 -9.18
N ILE A 124 -3.29 8.43 -8.00
CA ILE A 124 -2.49 7.23 -7.75
C ILE A 124 -3.21 6.34 -6.74
N PRO A 125 -2.90 5.04 -6.68
CA PRO A 125 -3.43 4.15 -5.64
C PRO A 125 -3.09 4.63 -4.23
N VAL A 126 -4.08 4.58 -3.35
CA VAL A 126 -3.95 4.90 -1.93
C VAL A 126 -4.27 3.66 -1.12
N LEU A 127 -3.26 3.10 -0.44
CA LEU A 127 -3.42 2.02 0.49
C LEU A 127 -3.81 2.60 1.85
N ASP A 128 -4.96 2.21 2.37
CA ASP A 128 -5.43 2.65 3.68
C ASP A 128 -5.06 1.59 4.72
N ASP A 129 -4.14 1.89 5.64
CA ASP A 129 -3.76 1.01 6.76
C ASP A 129 -3.34 -0.42 6.38
N ALA A 130 -2.89 -0.66 5.15
CA ALA A 130 -2.62 -2.02 4.65
C ALA A 130 -1.57 -2.77 5.48
N ALA A 131 -0.48 -2.11 5.90
CA ALA A 131 0.53 -2.71 6.81
C ALA A 131 0.18 -2.59 8.31
N VAL A 132 -0.96 -1.99 8.64
CA VAL A 132 -1.49 -1.88 10.02
C VAL A 132 -2.47 -3.02 10.32
N ARG A 133 -3.24 -3.49 9.34
CA ARG A 133 -4.22 -4.59 9.48
C ARG A 133 -3.59 -5.98 9.59
N LEU A 134 -2.80 -6.20 10.65
CA LEU A 134 -2.01 -7.43 10.83
C LEU A 134 -2.87 -8.71 10.83
N ALA A 135 -4.09 -8.66 11.37
CA ALA A 135 -5.00 -9.81 11.38
C ALA A 135 -5.43 -10.24 9.96
N SER A 136 -5.82 -9.29 9.10
CA SER A 136 -6.15 -9.58 7.71
C SER A 136 -4.95 -10.14 6.95
N LEU A 137 -3.76 -9.55 7.15
CA LEU A 137 -2.52 -10.04 6.54
C LEU A 137 -2.18 -11.47 6.99
N ASP A 138 -2.39 -11.80 8.26
CA ASP A 138 -2.14 -13.15 8.80
C ASP A 138 -3.09 -14.19 8.18
N LEU A 139 -4.38 -13.87 8.08
CA LEU A 139 -5.38 -14.75 7.46
C LEU A 139 -5.06 -15.01 5.98
N LEU A 140 -4.66 -13.97 5.25
CA LEU A 140 -4.23 -14.12 3.86
C LEU A 140 -2.92 -14.93 3.76
N ALA A 141 -1.96 -14.69 4.63
CA ALA A 141 -0.69 -15.42 4.64
C ALA A 141 -0.90 -16.93 4.86
N GLN A 142 -1.86 -17.32 5.71
CA GLN A 142 -2.24 -18.73 5.90
C GLN A 142 -2.77 -19.36 4.60
N ARG A 143 -3.47 -18.59 3.76
CA ARG A 143 -3.96 -19.04 2.45
C ARG A 143 -2.85 -19.12 1.41
N VAL A 144 -1.80 -18.31 1.54
CA VAL A 144 -0.64 -18.30 0.64
C VAL A 144 0.20 -19.56 0.86
N GLN A 145 0.75 -19.71 2.06
CA GLN A 145 1.58 -20.85 2.45
C GLN A 145 1.50 -21.03 3.98
N PRO A 146 0.80 -22.07 4.48
CA PRO A 146 0.71 -22.35 5.90
C PRO A 146 2.09 -22.58 6.53
N GLY A 147 2.26 -22.12 7.77
CA GLY A 147 3.48 -22.34 8.56
C GLY A 147 4.62 -21.36 8.30
N LEU A 148 4.45 -20.36 7.43
CA LEU A 148 5.43 -19.28 7.30
C LEU A 148 5.55 -18.46 8.59
N PRO A 149 6.76 -17.97 8.93
CA PRO A 149 6.92 -16.97 9.97
C PRO A 149 6.03 -15.75 9.69
N ALA A 150 5.32 -15.26 10.72
CA ALA A 150 4.29 -14.22 10.55
C ALA A 150 4.79 -13.00 9.77
N ARG A 151 6.00 -12.51 10.06
CA ARG A 151 6.58 -11.35 9.35
C ARG A 151 6.79 -11.63 7.86
N GLN A 152 7.26 -12.82 7.50
CA GLN A 152 7.48 -13.21 6.11
C GLN A 152 6.16 -13.38 5.36
N GLY A 153 5.18 -14.02 5.97
CA GLY A 153 3.83 -14.16 5.41
C GLY A 153 3.18 -12.81 5.14
N ARG A 154 3.17 -11.91 6.13
CA ARG A 154 2.66 -10.54 6.01
C ARG A 154 3.38 -9.75 4.91
N THR A 155 4.69 -9.89 4.81
CA THR A 155 5.49 -9.22 3.77
C THR A 155 5.05 -9.68 2.38
N LEU A 156 4.88 -10.99 2.15
CA LEU A 156 4.43 -11.53 0.85
C LEU A 156 3.03 -11.02 0.45
N VAL A 157 2.11 -10.99 1.41
CA VAL A 157 0.76 -10.47 1.18
C VAL A 157 0.81 -8.98 0.83
N LEU A 158 1.60 -8.18 1.56
CA LEU A 158 1.77 -6.76 1.26
C LEU A 158 2.42 -6.52 -0.10
N GLN A 159 3.42 -7.32 -0.48
CA GLN A 159 4.00 -7.26 -1.82
C GLN A 159 2.92 -7.50 -2.88
N ALA A 160 2.09 -8.52 -2.71
CA ALA A 160 1.01 -8.83 -3.64
C ALA A 160 -0.05 -7.72 -3.69
N LEU A 161 -0.38 -7.11 -2.55
CA LEU A 161 -1.34 -6.01 -2.46
C LEU A 161 -0.81 -4.74 -3.15
N ILE A 162 0.46 -4.38 -2.95
CA ILE A 162 1.12 -3.29 -3.68
C ILE A 162 1.07 -3.55 -5.20
N LEU A 163 1.37 -4.78 -5.63
CA LEU A 163 1.32 -5.14 -7.05
C LEU A 163 -0.10 -5.12 -7.62
N HIS A 164 -1.09 -5.55 -6.84
CA HIS A 164 -2.50 -5.49 -7.22
C HIS A 164 -2.97 -4.04 -7.38
N ALA A 165 -2.55 -3.15 -6.47
CA ALA A 165 -2.92 -1.74 -6.52
C ALA A 165 -2.33 -1.01 -7.74
N LEU A 166 -1.15 -1.43 -8.21
CA LEU A 166 -0.43 -0.82 -9.34
C LEU A 166 -0.70 -1.50 -10.70
N ALA A 167 -1.56 -2.52 -10.75
CA ALA A 167 -1.91 -3.25 -11.98
C ALA A 167 -3.02 -2.57 -12.77
#